data_AF-A0A966U7I9-F1
#
_entry.id   AF-A0A966U7I9-F1
#
_cell.length_a   1.000
_cell.length_b   1.000
_cell.length_c   1.000
_cell.angle_alpha   90.00
_cell.angle_beta   90.00
_cell.angle_gamma   90.00
#
_symmetry.space_group_name_H-M   'P 1'
#
loop_
_entity.id
_entity.type
_entity.pdbx_description
1 polymer ?
#
loop_
_entity_poly.entity_id
_entity_poly.type
_entity_poly.pdbx_seq_one_letter_code
_entity_poly.pdbx_strand_id
1 'polypeptide(L)'
;MADCNETLRELDRFLDNELASEVLGEMMEHLDQCVDCQQAFEFHAELRAVVKKAAGDETLPDSLLGRIKQCFGTDLTVDTDQA
;
A
#
# COMPACT_ATOMS: atom_id res chain seq x y z
N MET A 1 2.73 15.01 -18.84
CA MET A 1 2.15 13.74 -19.31
C MET A 1 3.12 12.67 -18.88
N ALA A 2 2.82 11.95 -17.80
CA ALA A 2 3.60 10.79 -17.42
C ALA A 2 3.50 9.75 -18.55
N ASP A 3 4.64 9.20 -18.95
CA ASP A 3 4.71 8.16 -19.97
C ASP A 3 4.36 6.80 -19.35
N CYS A 4 3.67 5.91 -20.08
CA CYS A 4 3.33 4.57 -19.57
C CYS A 4 4.57 3.81 -19.06
N ASN A 5 5.72 3.98 -19.71
CA ASN A 5 6.98 3.38 -19.28
C ASN A 5 7.48 3.90 -17.93
N GLU A 6 7.25 5.17 -17.63
CA GLU A 6 7.61 5.76 -16.35
C GLU A 6 6.64 5.29 -15.26
N THR A 7 5.34 5.34 -15.52
CA THR A 7 4.30 4.80 -14.63
C THR A 7 4.57 3.35 -14.26
N LEU A 8 4.90 2.50 -15.23
CA LEU A 8 5.20 1.08 -14.98
C LEU A 8 6.48 0.87 -14.15
N ARG A 9 7.48 1.74 -14.26
CA ARG A 9 8.71 1.65 -13.45
C ARG A 9 8.48 2.08 -12.01
N GLU A 10 7.64 3.08 -11.81
CA GLU A 10 7.33 3.65 -10.50
C GLU A 10 6.14 2.94 -9.81
N LEU A 11 5.45 2.03 -10.51
CA LEU A 11 4.26 1.33 -10.05
C LEU A 11 4.45 0.59 -8.71
N ASP A 12 5.55 -0.11 -8.56
CA ASP A 12 5.84 -0.85 -7.33
C ASP A 12 6.08 0.09 -6.14
N ARG A 13 6.84 1.18 -6.35
CA ARG A 13 7.06 2.22 -5.31
C ARG A 13 5.76 2.91 -4.92
N PHE A 14 4.88 3.14 -5.89
CA PHE A 14 3.54 3.67 -5.62
C PHE A 14 2.72 2.70 -4.76
N LEU A 15 2.73 1.40 -5.06
CA LEU A 15 2.03 0.38 -4.27
C LEU A 15 2.56 0.26 -2.83
N ASP A 16 3.85 0.53 -2.63
CA ASP A 16 4.49 0.54 -1.32
C ASP A 16 4.39 1.89 -0.58
N ASN A 17 3.74 2.90 -1.16
CA ASN A 17 3.65 4.28 -0.65
C ASN A 17 5.02 4.96 -0.47
N GLU A 18 5.99 4.61 -1.31
CA GLU A 18 7.35 5.16 -1.29
C GLU A 18 7.55 6.29 -2.33
N LEU A 19 6.48 6.68 -3.02
CA LEU A 19 6.54 7.77 -4.00
C LEU A 19 6.49 9.14 -3.32
N ALA A 20 7.25 10.10 -3.86
CA ALA A 20 7.13 11.49 -3.45
C ALA A 20 5.73 12.04 -3.77
N SER A 21 5.19 12.88 -2.89
CA SER A 21 3.84 13.45 -3.03
C SER A 21 3.63 14.23 -4.34
N GLU A 22 4.71 14.79 -4.88
CA GLU A 22 4.70 15.56 -6.14
C GLU A 22 4.45 14.67 -7.37
N VAL A 23 4.95 13.43 -7.35
CA VAL A 23 4.81 12.47 -8.46
C VAL A 23 3.53 11.63 -8.32
N LEU A 24 2.99 11.55 -7.10
CA LEU A 24 1.78 10.77 -6.80
C LEU A 24 0.56 11.26 -7.59
N GLY A 25 0.38 12.57 -7.70
CA GLY A 25 -0.74 13.16 -8.45
C GLY A 25 -0.68 12.83 -9.95
N GLU A 26 0.51 12.95 -10.55
CA GLU A 26 0.72 12.66 -11.97
C GLU A 26 0.52 11.16 -12.29
N MET A 27 0.96 10.27 -11.39
CA MET A 27 0.71 8.84 -11.51
C MET A 27 -0.78 8.51 -11.42
N MET A 28 -1.50 9.09 -10.45
CA MET A 28 -2.94 8.86 -10.31
C MET A 28 -3.72 9.33 -11.54
N GLU A 29 -3.39 10.52 -12.07
CA GLU A 29 -3.99 11.02 -13.30
C GLU A 29 -3.74 10.07 -14.48
N HIS A 30 -2.51 9.56 -14.63
CA HIS A 30 -2.19 8.62 -15.69
C HIS A 30 -2.93 7.28 -15.54
N LEU A 31 -2.99 6.73 -14.32
CA LEU A 31 -3.70 5.47 -14.05
C LEU A 31 -5.21 5.60 -14.31
N ASP A 32 -5.80 6.77 -14.10
CA ASP A 32 -7.21 7.03 -14.41
C ASP A 32 -7.48 7.13 -15.92
N GLN A 33 -6.52 7.63 -16.69
CA GLN A 33 -6.68 7.87 -18.13
C GLN A 33 -6.11 6.74 -19.02
N CYS A 34 -5.34 5.80 -18.48
CA CYS A 34 -4.68 4.73 -19.24
C CYS A 34 -5.10 3.33 -18.77
N VAL A 35 -5.90 2.66 -19.61
CA VAL A 35 -6.41 1.31 -19.34
C VAL A 35 -5.29 0.27 -19.18
N ASP A 36 -4.22 0.35 -19.97
CA ASP A 36 -3.12 -0.60 -19.90
C ASP A 36 -2.36 -0.50 -18.57
N CYS A 37 -2.09 0.73 -18.12
CA CYS A 37 -1.44 0.97 -16.84
C CYS A 37 -2.36 0.65 -15.65
N GLN A 38 -3.66 0.88 -15.80
CA GLN A 38 -4.65 0.47 -14.81
C GLN A 38 -4.68 -1.06 -14.64
N GLN A 39 -4.69 -1.83 -15.73
CA GLN A 39 -4.63 -3.29 -15.66
C GLN A 39 -3.32 -3.79 -15.03
N ALA A 40 -2.19 -3.15 -15.34
CA ALA A 40 -0.92 -3.46 -14.69
C ALA A 40 -0.98 -3.19 -13.19
N PHE A 41 -1.55 -2.06 -12.78
CA PHE A 41 -1.77 -1.74 -11.36
C PHE A 41 -2.62 -2.81 -10.66
N GLU A 42 -3.76 -3.18 -11.24
CA GLU A 42 -4.66 -4.19 -10.67
C GLU A 42 -3.95 -5.54 -10.49
N PHE A 43 -3.19 -5.97 -11.50
CA PHE A 43 -2.40 -7.20 -11.43
C PHE A 43 -1.36 -7.17 -10.30
N HIS A 44 -0.58 -6.09 -10.19
CA HIS A 44 0.42 -5.97 -9.13
C HIS A 44 -0.21 -5.88 -7.74
N ALA A 45 -1.35 -5.20 -7.60
CA ALA A 45 -2.11 -5.12 -6.35
C ALA A 45 -2.63 -6.50 -5.92
N GLU A 46 -3.18 -7.28 -6.85
CA GLU A 46 -3.64 -8.65 -6.58
C GLU A 46 -2.45 -9.56 -6.22
N LEU A 47 -1.36 -9.50 -6.98
CA LEU A 47 -0.15 -10.26 -6.70
C LEU A 47 0.37 -9.98 -5.29
N ARG A 48 0.41 -8.71 -4.89
CA ARG A 48 0.83 -8.31 -3.54
C ARG A 48 -0.08 -8.89 -2.46
N ALA A 49 -1.40 -8.90 -2.67
CA ALA A 49 -2.35 -9.51 -1.75
C ALA A 49 -2.13 -11.02 -1.61
N VAL A 50 -1.88 -11.71 -2.72
CA VAL A 50 -1.57 -13.15 -2.74
C VAL A 50 -0.24 -13.43 -2.02
N VAL A 51 0.80 -12.65 -2.29
CA VAL A 51 2.10 -12.79 -1.61
C VAL A 51 1.97 -12.54 -0.12
N LYS A 52 1.25 -11.49 0.29
CA LYS A 52 0.98 -11.20 1.71
C LYS A 52 0.27 -12.36 2.40
N LYS A 53 -0.72 -12.97 1.74
CA LYS A 53 -1.43 -14.14 2.26
C LYS A 53 -0.52 -15.37 2.35
N ALA A 54 0.38 -15.57 1.38
CA ALA A 54 1.29 -16.70 1.32
C ALA A 54 2.46 -16.58 2.32
N ALA A 55 2.92 -15.36 2.61
CA ALA A 55 3.94 -15.07 3.62
C ALA A 55 3.49 -15.42 5.04
N GLY A 56 2.21 -15.73 5.23
CA GLY A 56 1.63 -16.19 6.48
C GLY A 56 1.31 -15.05 7.45
N ASP A 57 0.32 -15.27 8.30
CA ASP A 57 0.14 -14.47 9.52
C ASP A 57 1.25 -14.84 10.50
N GLU A 58 2.47 -14.34 10.28
CA GLU A 58 3.47 -14.30 11.33
C GLU A 58 2.90 -13.46 12.46
N THR A 59 2.56 -14.13 13.57
CA THR A 59 2.04 -13.45 14.74
C THR A 59 3.13 -12.53 15.28
N LEU A 60 2.78 -11.24 15.41
CA LEU A 60 3.65 -10.25 16.04
C LEU A 60 4.09 -10.78 17.41
N PRO A 61 5.40 -10.79 17.73
CA PRO A 61 5.87 -11.22 19.04
C PRO A 61 5.19 -10.39 20.13
N ASP A 62 4.67 -11.05 21.18
CA ASP A 62 3.96 -10.38 22.29
C ASP A 62 4.82 -9.28 22.94
N SER A 63 6.14 -9.47 22.97
CA SER A 63 7.09 -8.50 23.48
C SER A 63 7.14 -7.21 22.64
N LEU A 64 7.01 -7.30 21.32
CA LEU A 64 6.93 -6.15 20.42
C LEU A 64 5.59 -5.44 20.57
N LEU A 65 4.49 -6.21 20.65
CA LEU A 65 3.15 -5.67 20.84
C LEU A 65 3.04 -4.90 22.17
N GLY A 66 3.63 -5.43 23.25
CA GLY A 66 3.70 -4.75 24.55
C GLY A 66 4.48 -3.43 24.50
N ARG A 67 5.60 -3.39 23.77
CA ARG A 67 6.39 -2.16 23.56
C ARG A 67 5.61 -1.12 22.76
N ILE A 68 4.93 -1.52 21.69
CA ILE A 68 4.09 -0.65 20.87
C ILE A 68 2.98 -0.02 21.74
N LYS A 69 2.24 -0.84 22.49
CA LYS A 69 1.19 -0.36 23.41
C LYS A 69 1.71 0.64 24.45
N GLN A 70 2.94 0.45 24.93
CA GLN A 70 3.58 1.36 25.86
C GLN A 70 4.00 2.69 25.21
N CYS A 71 4.41 2.68 23.94
CA CYS A 71 4.72 3.90 23.18
C CYS A 71 3.47 4.75 22.91
N PHE A 72 2.31 4.13 22.66
CA PHE A 72 1.06 4.84 22.34
C PHE A 72 0.12 5.04 23.54
N GLY A 73 0.49 4.57 24.74
CA GLY A 73 -0.12 4.90 26.02
C GLY A 73 -1.64 5.01 26.04
N THR A 74 -2.37 3.90 26.12
CA THR A 74 -3.84 3.85 26.38
C THR A 74 -4.76 4.59 25.40
N ASP A 75 -4.23 5.26 24.37
CA ASP A 75 -4.99 6.00 23.35
C ASP A 75 -5.19 5.17 22.05
N LEU A 76 -5.25 3.83 22.18
CA LEU A 76 -5.87 3.00 21.15
C LEU A 76 -7.35 2.84 21.52
N THR A 77 -8.14 3.90 21.35
CA THR A 77 -9.59 3.70 21.18
C THR A 77 -9.75 2.93 19.89
N VAL A 78 -9.99 1.62 20.01
CA VAL A 78 -10.45 0.82 18.90
C VAL A 78 -11.84 1.35 18.58
N ASP A 79 -11.95 2.26 17.61
CA ASP A 79 -13.22 2.60 16.98
C ASP A 79 -13.70 1.33 16.26
N THR A 80 -14.34 0.45 17.04
CA THR A 80 -15.14 -0.65 16.53
C THR A 80 -16.49 -0.05 16.17
N ASP A 81 -16.54 0.70 15.07
CA ASP A 81 -17.80 1.04 14.42
C ASP A 81 -17.55 1.19 12.92
N GLN A 82 -17.84 0.13 12.17
CA GLN A 82 -18.84 0.22 11.11
C GLN A 82 -19.28 -1.17 10.67
N ALA A 83 -20.60 -1.33 10.69
CA ALA A 83 -21.39 -2.52 10.42
C ALA A 83 -21.37 -2.99 8.96
#